data_AF-A0A954ZYM1-F1
#
_entry.id   AF-A0A954ZYM1-F1
#
_cell.length_a   1.000
_cell.length_b   1.000
_cell.length_c   1.000
_cell.angle_alpha   90.00
_cell.angle_beta   90.00
_cell.angle_gamma   90.00
#
_symmetry.space_group_name_H-M   'P 1'
#
loop_
_entity.id
_entity.type
_entity.pdbx_description
1 polymer ?
#
loop_
_entity_poly.entity_id
_entity_poly.type
_entity_poly.pdbx_seq_one_letter_code
_entity_poly.pdbx_strand_id
1 'polypeptide(L)'
;HLQYVRDRLIGIVSRGGSLLAKWMIHHSRQNPMYDHWEAICDVMRQHDVTFSIGDGMRPGGLADATDLAQLAELSTLGELTERAWRKGVQVMVEGPGHVPLDQIEFNMKLQRRLCHGAPFYVLGPLVTDMFPGYDHITSCIGATNAAWHGAAMLCYVTPKEHLGLPKKDDVKQGCVAYRIAAHSADIALGIPGSRDQDDELT
;
A
#
# COMPACT_ATOMS: atom_id res chain seq x y z
N HIS A 1 -9.42 11.97 -10.83
CA HIS A 1 -9.86 11.29 -9.59
C HIS A 1 -10.25 12.27 -8.48
N LEU A 2 -9.73 13.50 -8.45
CA LEU A 2 -10.01 14.48 -7.40
C LEU A 2 -11.51 14.75 -7.16
N GLN A 3 -12.36 14.57 -8.18
CA GLN A 3 -13.80 14.70 -8.01
C GLN A 3 -14.40 13.70 -7.00
N TYR A 4 -13.81 12.50 -6.85
CA TYR A 4 -14.30 11.45 -5.96
C TYR A 4 -13.86 11.64 -4.50
N VAL A 5 -12.92 12.55 -4.25
CA VAL A 5 -12.38 12.80 -2.90
C VAL A 5 -13.33 13.68 -2.06
N ARG A 6 -14.26 14.39 -2.70
CA ARG A 6 -15.13 15.38 -2.05
C ARG A 6 -16.01 14.78 -0.94
N ASP A 7 -16.34 13.51 -1.05
CA ASP A 7 -17.24 12.80 -0.14
C ASP A 7 -16.48 12.03 0.97
N ARG A 8 -15.14 12.10 0.99
CA ARG A 8 -14.32 11.45 2.02
C ARG A 8 -14.39 12.19 3.34
N LEU A 9 -14.38 11.42 4.43
CA LEU A 9 -14.30 11.94 5.80
C LEU A 9 -12.91 12.49 6.12
N ILE A 10 -11.84 11.78 5.73
CA ILE A 10 -10.45 12.15 6.05
C ILE A 10 -9.77 12.85 4.87
N GLY A 11 -10.17 12.51 3.64
CA GLY A 11 -9.68 13.13 2.41
C GLY A 11 -8.43 12.44 1.83
N ILE A 12 -7.42 13.22 1.45
CA ILE A 12 -6.15 12.71 0.90
C ILE A 12 -5.09 12.70 1.99
N VAL A 13 -4.71 11.52 2.46
CA VAL A 13 -3.68 11.35 3.50
C VAL A 13 -2.29 11.05 2.93
N SER A 14 -2.19 10.70 1.64
CA SER A 14 -0.90 10.56 0.98
C SER A 14 -0.22 11.91 0.86
N ARG A 15 0.99 12.04 1.42
CA ARG A 15 1.79 13.26 1.27
C ARG A 15 2.11 13.52 -0.22
N GLY A 16 2.55 12.50 -0.95
CA GLY A 16 2.81 12.63 -2.39
C GLY A 16 1.53 12.91 -3.19
N GLY A 17 0.45 12.18 -2.88
CA GLY A 17 -0.85 12.35 -3.53
C GLY A 17 -1.43 13.75 -3.32
N SER A 18 -1.35 14.31 -2.10
CA SER A 18 -1.84 15.66 -1.79
C SER A 18 -1.03 16.76 -2.46
N LEU A 19 0.30 16.60 -2.59
CA LEU A 19 1.14 17.54 -3.34
C LEU A 19 0.79 17.55 -4.83
N LEU A 20 0.59 16.37 -5.42
CA LEU A 20 0.15 16.26 -6.82
C LEU A 20 -1.27 16.82 -7.02
N ALA A 21 -2.20 16.52 -6.10
CA ALA A 21 -3.54 17.08 -6.12
C ALA A 21 -3.52 18.63 -6.09
N LYS A 22 -2.71 19.21 -5.18
CA LYS A 22 -2.52 20.66 -5.10
C LYS A 22 -1.96 21.23 -6.41
N TRP A 23 -0.96 20.57 -7.00
CA TRP A 23 -0.38 20.99 -8.27
C TRP A 23 -1.42 20.97 -9.40
N MET A 24 -2.22 19.91 -9.51
CA MET A 24 -3.25 19.75 -10.52
C MET A 24 -4.34 20.83 -10.40
N ILE A 25 -4.79 21.10 -9.17
CA ILE A 25 -5.79 22.15 -8.88
C ILE A 25 -5.23 23.54 -9.22
N HIS A 26 -4.01 23.84 -8.81
CA HIS A 26 -3.41 25.16 -9.03
C HIS A 26 -3.21 25.47 -10.52
N HIS A 27 -2.77 24.48 -11.30
CA HIS A 27 -2.47 24.68 -12.72
C HIS A 27 -3.64 24.33 -13.65
N SER A 28 -4.72 23.74 -13.12
CA SER A 28 -5.80 23.14 -13.93
C SER A 28 -5.27 22.18 -15.01
N ARG A 29 -4.30 21.33 -14.64
CA ARG A 29 -3.61 20.38 -15.55
C ARG A 29 -3.59 18.97 -14.99
N GLN A 30 -3.38 17.99 -15.87
CA GLN A 30 -3.21 16.59 -15.49
C GLN A 30 -1.92 16.38 -14.68
N ASN A 31 -1.92 15.35 -13.83
CA ASN A 31 -0.76 14.90 -13.06
C ASN A 31 0.49 14.80 -13.96
N PRO A 32 1.57 15.55 -13.66
CA PRO A 32 2.77 15.56 -14.50
C PRO A 32 3.45 14.18 -14.56
N MET A 33 3.34 13.37 -13.50
CA MET A 33 3.89 12.01 -13.49
C MET A 33 3.14 11.08 -14.46
N TYR A 34 1.85 11.31 -14.66
CA TYR A 34 1.04 10.57 -15.62
C TYR A 34 1.36 11.02 -17.06
N ASP A 35 1.40 12.33 -17.30
CA ASP A 35 1.68 12.91 -18.63
C ASP A 35 3.10 12.54 -19.12
N HIS A 36 4.07 12.46 -18.22
CA HIS A 36 5.47 12.17 -18.54
C HIS A 36 5.88 10.70 -18.28
N TRP A 37 4.92 9.80 -18.05
CA TRP A 37 5.20 8.42 -17.63
C TRP A 37 6.22 7.68 -18.52
N GLU A 38 6.10 7.78 -19.85
CA GLU A 38 7.01 7.10 -20.78
C GLU A 38 8.44 7.61 -20.68
N ALA A 39 8.62 8.93 -20.49
CA ALA A 39 9.94 9.53 -20.32
C ALA A 39 10.56 9.11 -18.98
N ILE A 40 9.74 8.98 -17.92
CA ILE A 40 10.19 8.46 -16.63
C ILE A 40 10.62 6.98 -16.79
N CYS A 41 9.85 6.17 -17.51
CA CYS A 41 10.21 4.78 -17.81
C CYS A 41 11.56 4.69 -18.54
N ASP A 42 11.81 5.55 -19.52
CA ASP A 42 13.09 5.57 -20.26
C ASP A 42 14.28 5.85 -19.34
N VAL A 43 14.14 6.74 -18.37
CA VAL A 43 15.18 7.02 -17.36
C VAL A 43 15.35 5.83 -16.41
N MET A 44 14.26 5.30 -15.87
CA MET A 44 14.32 4.18 -14.94
C MET A 44 14.92 2.92 -15.57
N ARG A 45 14.63 2.67 -16.85
CA ARG A 45 15.19 1.55 -17.60
C ARG A 45 16.71 1.62 -17.75
N GLN A 46 17.28 2.82 -17.87
CA GLN A 46 18.74 3.01 -17.99
C GLN A 46 19.50 2.55 -16.74
N HIS A 47 18.83 2.57 -15.59
CA HIS A 47 19.44 2.33 -14.28
C HIS A 47 18.87 1.10 -13.55
N ASP A 48 17.98 0.34 -14.18
CA ASP A 48 17.25 -0.78 -13.57
C ASP A 48 16.56 -0.41 -12.25
N VAL A 49 15.91 0.76 -12.23
CA VAL A 49 15.12 1.19 -11.08
C VAL A 49 13.70 0.63 -11.22
N THR A 50 13.26 -0.11 -10.20
CA THR A 50 11.89 -0.64 -10.11
C THR A 50 10.90 0.45 -9.73
N PHE A 51 9.72 0.47 -10.37
CA PHE A 51 8.61 1.31 -9.93
C PHE A 51 7.95 0.74 -8.66
N SER A 52 7.76 1.62 -7.69
CA SER A 52 6.68 1.49 -6.69
C SER A 52 5.62 2.51 -7.09
N ILE A 53 4.53 2.07 -7.74
CA ILE A 53 3.51 3.01 -8.21
C ILE A 53 2.60 3.37 -7.04
N GLY A 54 2.73 4.60 -6.55
CA GLY A 54 2.15 5.05 -5.29
C GLY A 54 0.63 5.14 -5.26
N ASP A 55 0.07 4.92 -4.07
CA ASP A 55 -1.35 4.98 -3.74
C ASP A 55 -1.76 6.38 -3.24
N GLY A 56 -1.68 7.37 -4.14
CA GLY A 56 -2.00 8.76 -3.86
C GLY A 56 -3.39 9.00 -3.24
N MET A 57 -4.34 8.12 -3.54
CA MET A 57 -5.73 8.13 -3.08
C MET A 57 -6.02 6.98 -2.11
N ARG A 58 -5.04 6.44 -1.37
CA ARG A 58 -5.35 5.48 -0.31
C ARG A 58 -6.32 6.05 0.75
N PRO A 59 -7.12 5.20 1.42
CA PRO A 59 -7.96 5.61 2.54
C PRO A 59 -7.13 5.93 3.79
N GLY A 60 -7.47 7.03 4.46
CA GLY A 60 -6.84 7.48 5.70
C GLY A 60 -7.66 7.21 6.97
N GLY A 61 -8.82 6.57 6.81
CA GLY A 61 -9.68 6.08 7.88
C GLY A 61 -10.64 5.06 7.29
N LEU A 62 -11.23 4.22 8.13
CA LEU A 62 -12.13 3.13 7.72
C LEU A 62 -13.33 3.63 6.91
N ALA A 63 -13.81 4.86 7.19
CA ALA A 63 -14.95 5.46 6.48
C ALA A 63 -14.69 5.70 4.99
N ASP A 64 -13.42 5.83 4.60
CA ASP A 64 -13.01 6.11 3.21
C ASP A 64 -12.52 4.84 2.49
N ALA A 65 -12.53 3.68 3.17
CA ALA A 65 -11.99 2.44 2.64
C ALA A 65 -12.81 1.91 1.46
N THR A 66 -12.11 1.43 0.43
CA THR A 66 -12.70 0.82 -0.77
C THR A 66 -13.63 1.78 -1.54
N ASP A 67 -13.38 3.09 -1.44
CA ASP A 67 -14.17 4.10 -2.12
C ASP A 67 -13.81 4.27 -3.61
N LEU A 68 -14.58 5.09 -4.32
CA LEU A 68 -14.37 5.35 -5.74
C LEU A 68 -13.02 6.01 -6.04
N ALA A 69 -12.50 6.87 -5.15
CA ALA A 69 -11.22 7.53 -5.36
C ALA A 69 -10.06 6.52 -5.34
N GLN A 70 -10.06 5.60 -4.36
CA GLN A 70 -9.09 4.52 -4.24
C GLN A 70 -9.16 3.58 -5.46
N LEU A 71 -10.37 3.10 -5.79
CA LEU A 71 -10.55 2.11 -6.85
C LEU A 71 -10.26 2.67 -8.26
N ALA A 72 -10.58 3.94 -8.49
CA ALA A 72 -10.25 4.62 -9.75
C ALA A 72 -8.73 4.79 -9.91
N GLU A 73 -8.02 5.13 -8.83
CA GLU A 73 -6.56 5.18 -8.87
C GLU A 73 -5.98 3.79 -9.13
N LEU A 74 -6.39 2.77 -8.39
CA LEU A 74 -5.90 1.39 -8.57
C LEU A 74 -6.04 0.89 -10.02
N SER A 75 -7.17 1.20 -10.66
CA SER A 75 -7.39 0.88 -12.09
C SER A 75 -6.37 1.57 -12.99
N THR A 76 -6.03 2.82 -12.69
CA THR A 76 -4.98 3.57 -13.41
C THR A 76 -3.59 3.01 -13.12
N LEU A 77 -3.31 2.53 -11.90
CA LEU A 77 -2.03 1.88 -11.58
C LEU A 77 -1.84 0.59 -12.42
N GLY A 78 -2.92 -0.14 -12.72
CA GLY A 78 -2.91 -1.25 -13.68
C GLY A 78 -2.48 -0.83 -15.09
N GLU A 79 -3.09 0.22 -15.63
CA GLU A 79 -2.69 0.81 -16.93
C GLU A 79 -1.20 1.21 -16.95
N LEU A 80 -0.74 1.90 -15.90
CA LEU A 80 0.65 2.35 -15.77
C LEU A 80 1.63 1.18 -15.63
N THR A 81 1.21 0.09 -14.98
CA THR A 81 1.97 -1.16 -14.86
C THR A 81 2.25 -1.75 -16.24
N GLU A 82 1.22 -1.94 -17.08
CA GLU A 82 1.42 -2.47 -18.43
C GLU A 82 2.29 -1.54 -19.30
N ARG A 83 2.12 -0.23 -19.16
CA ARG A 83 2.94 0.78 -19.86
C ARG A 83 4.42 0.64 -19.49
N ALA A 84 4.73 0.54 -18.20
CA ALA A 84 6.10 0.34 -17.72
C ALA A 84 6.69 -1.01 -18.19
N TRP A 85 5.89 -2.09 -18.19
CA TRP A 85 6.32 -3.39 -18.71
C TRP A 85 6.65 -3.37 -20.20
N ARG A 86 5.89 -2.63 -21.02
CA ARG A 86 6.23 -2.44 -22.45
C ARG A 86 7.59 -1.78 -22.67
N LYS A 87 8.05 -0.99 -21.70
CA LYS A 87 9.39 -0.36 -21.66
C LYS A 87 10.46 -1.24 -20.96
N GLY A 88 10.07 -2.42 -20.49
CA GLY A 88 10.96 -3.35 -19.77
C GLY A 88 11.36 -2.86 -18.38
N VAL A 89 10.53 -2.06 -17.72
CA VAL A 89 10.77 -1.58 -16.35
C VAL A 89 10.02 -2.46 -15.35
N GLN A 90 10.68 -2.85 -14.27
CA GLN A 90 10.08 -3.65 -13.19
C GLN A 90 9.06 -2.82 -12.40
N VAL A 91 8.00 -3.45 -11.89
CA VAL A 91 6.89 -2.74 -11.21
C VAL A 91 6.40 -3.53 -10.00
N MET A 92 6.18 -2.83 -8.89
CA MET A 92 5.23 -3.16 -7.82
C MET A 92 4.22 -2.02 -7.65
N VAL A 93 3.06 -2.34 -7.11
CA VAL A 93 1.95 -1.39 -6.89
C VAL A 93 1.79 -1.13 -5.40
N GLU A 94 1.60 0.11 -4.99
CA GLU A 94 1.29 0.44 -3.59
C GLU A 94 -0.20 0.32 -3.29
N GLY A 95 -0.55 -0.01 -2.05
CA GLY A 95 -1.90 -0.33 -1.62
C GLY A 95 -2.26 0.20 -0.24
N PRO A 96 -3.55 0.10 0.11
CA PRO A 96 -4.22 0.97 1.08
C PRO A 96 -3.65 0.97 2.49
N GLY A 97 -4.01 2.04 3.21
CA GLY A 97 -3.67 2.31 4.60
C GLY A 97 -4.71 1.83 5.60
N HIS A 98 -5.91 2.41 5.63
CA HIS A 98 -6.96 2.08 6.61
C HIS A 98 -8.08 1.30 5.93
N VAL A 99 -8.28 0.04 6.33
CA VAL A 99 -9.26 -0.87 5.69
C VAL A 99 -9.84 -1.80 6.76
N PRO A 100 -11.17 -1.85 6.95
CA PRO A 100 -11.76 -2.78 7.90
C PRO A 100 -11.52 -4.23 7.45
N LEU A 101 -11.38 -5.14 8.43
CA LEU A 101 -10.88 -6.50 8.20
C LEU A 101 -11.64 -7.26 7.11
N ASP A 102 -12.96 -7.08 7.03
CA ASP A 102 -13.86 -7.73 6.07
C ASP A 102 -13.62 -7.32 4.60
N GLN A 103 -12.90 -6.22 4.36
CA GLN A 103 -12.64 -5.70 3.01
C GLN A 103 -11.21 -6.00 2.50
N ILE A 104 -10.33 -6.54 3.33
CA ILE A 104 -8.92 -6.74 2.96
C ILE A 104 -8.78 -7.75 1.82
N GLU A 105 -9.44 -8.91 1.91
CA GLU A 105 -9.41 -9.94 0.88
C GLU A 105 -9.86 -9.38 -0.49
N PHE A 106 -10.94 -8.58 -0.49
CA PHE A 106 -11.44 -7.93 -1.70
C PHE A 106 -10.36 -7.04 -2.33
N ASN A 107 -9.70 -6.20 -1.54
CA ASN A 107 -8.65 -5.30 -2.03
C ASN A 107 -7.47 -6.08 -2.63
N MET A 108 -7.01 -7.15 -1.97
CA MET A 108 -5.88 -7.96 -2.46
C MET A 108 -6.22 -8.66 -3.78
N LYS A 109 -7.41 -9.28 -3.86
CA LYS A 109 -7.86 -9.96 -5.08
C LYS A 109 -8.11 -8.99 -6.23
N LEU A 110 -8.65 -7.81 -5.92
CA LEU A 110 -8.91 -6.79 -6.92
C LEU A 110 -7.61 -6.24 -7.51
N GLN A 111 -6.62 -5.92 -6.68
CA GLN A 111 -5.32 -5.47 -7.18
C GLN A 111 -4.69 -6.54 -8.08
N ARG A 112 -4.68 -7.81 -7.64
CA ARG A 112 -4.11 -8.89 -8.45
C ARG A 112 -4.73 -8.95 -9.84
N ARG A 113 -6.06 -8.75 -9.92
CA ARG A 113 -6.79 -8.72 -11.19
C ARG A 113 -6.48 -7.47 -12.03
N LEU A 114 -6.57 -6.28 -11.44
CA LEU A 114 -6.45 -5.01 -12.18
C LEU A 114 -4.99 -4.68 -12.55
N CYS A 115 -4.04 -5.15 -11.77
CA CYS A 115 -2.61 -4.91 -11.96
C CYS A 115 -1.87 -6.17 -12.45
N HIS A 116 -2.58 -7.11 -13.06
CA HIS A 116 -2.01 -8.24 -13.80
C HIS A 116 -1.04 -9.12 -13.00
N GLY A 117 -1.27 -9.24 -11.68
CA GLY A 117 -0.41 -10.00 -10.78
C GLY A 117 0.90 -9.31 -10.40
N ALA A 118 1.07 -8.02 -10.66
CA ALA A 118 2.21 -7.25 -10.14
C ALA A 118 2.27 -7.33 -8.61
N PRO A 119 3.47 -7.40 -7.99
CA PRO A 119 3.62 -7.43 -6.54
C PRO A 119 2.89 -6.26 -5.87
N PHE A 120 2.17 -6.56 -4.78
CA PHE A 120 1.41 -5.56 -4.03
C PHE A 120 2.15 -5.18 -2.74
N TYR A 121 2.36 -3.89 -2.54
CA TYR A 121 3.06 -3.31 -1.40
C TYR A 121 2.08 -2.47 -0.56
N VAL A 122 1.71 -2.94 0.64
CA VAL A 122 0.61 -2.34 1.43
C VAL A 122 1.13 -1.67 2.70
N LEU A 123 0.48 -0.58 3.13
CA LEU A 123 0.75 0.08 4.41
C LEU A 123 -0.21 -0.42 5.49
N GLY A 124 0.19 -1.44 6.24
CA GLY A 124 -0.74 -2.19 7.09
C GLY A 124 -1.54 -3.22 6.28
N PRO A 125 -2.87 -3.10 6.17
CA PRO A 125 -3.69 -1.96 6.58
C PRO A 125 -4.12 -1.93 8.05
N LEU A 126 -4.40 -0.74 8.59
CA LEU A 126 -5.03 -0.56 9.90
C LEU A 126 -6.48 -1.02 9.85
N VAL A 127 -6.85 -1.96 10.73
CA VAL A 127 -8.21 -2.54 10.77
C VAL A 127 -9.19 -1.76 11.65
N THR A 128 -8.71 -0.74 12.36
CA THR A 128 -9.51 0.14 13.21
C THR A 128 -8.76 1.45 13.47
N ASP A 129 -9.51 2.56 13.59
CA ASP A 129 -8.97 3.91 13.81
C ASP A 129 -8.93 4.32 15.30
N MET A 130 -9.33 3.41 16.20
CA MET A 130 -9.63 3.76 17.60
C MET A 130 -8.42 3.80 18.55
N PHE A 131 -7.26 3.29 18.14
CA PHE A 131 -6.13 3.02 19.05
C PHE A 131 -4.81 3.70 18.64
N PRO A 132 -4.78 5.05 18.47
CA PRO A 132 -3.52 5.75 18.22
C PRO A 132 -2.53 5.49 19.36
N GLY A 133 -1.27 5.21 19.02
CA GLY A 133 -0.28 4.68 19.97
C GLY A 133 -0.07 3.17 19.86
N TYR A 134 -1.04 2.45 19.28
CA TYR A 134 -1.02 1.01 19.10
C TYR A 134 -1.23 0.61 17.63
N ASP A 135 -1.00 1.53 16.70
CA ASP A 135 -1.27 1.29 15.28
C ASP A 135 -0.37 0.22 14.65
N HIS A 136 0.82 -0.01 15.21
CA HIS A 136 1.64 -1.18 14.88
C HIS A 136 0.93 -2.53 15.16
N ILE A 137 0.00 -2.58 16.12
CA ILE A 137 -0.81 -3.77 16.43
C ILE A 137 -2.04 -3.82 15.52
N THR A 138 -2.79 -2.71 15.42
CA THR A 138 -4.00 -2.66 14.58
C THR A 138 -3.68 -2.97 13.12
N SER A 139 -2.55 -2.45 12.63
CA SER A 139 -2.07 -2.72 11.27
C SER A 139 -1.43 -4.09 11.10
N CYS A 140 -0.79 -4.67 12.13
CA CYS A 140 -0.23 -6.01 12.06
C CYS A 140 -1.31 -7.07 11.76
N ILE A 141 -2.51 -6.91 12.34
CA ILE A 141 -3.66 -7.77 12.05
C ILE A 141 -4.03 -7.69 10.57
N GLY A 142 -4.18 -6.47 10.04
CA GLY A 142 -4.53 -6.28 8.63
C GLY A 142 -3.41 -6.70 7.68
N ALA A 143 -2.14 -6.44 8.03
CA ALA A 143 -0.96 -6.82 7.26
C ALA A 143 -0.83 -8.35 7.13
N THR A 144 -1.08 -9.08 8.21
CA THR A 144 -1.12 -10.56 8.19
C THR A 144 -2.21 -11.05 7.23
N ASN A 145 -3.41 -10.48 7.32
CA ASN A 145 -4.53 -10.83 6.46
C ASN A 145 -4.26 -10.48 4.98
N ALA A 146 -3.68 -9.31 4.72
CA ALA A 146 -3.30 -8.86 3.39
C ALA A 146 -2.23 -9.75 2.76
N ALA A 147 -1.17 -10.11 3.51
CA ALA A 147 -0.14 -11.03 3.05
C ALA A 147 -0.72 -12.42 2.75
N TRP A 148 -1.58 -12.96 3.62
CA TRP A 148 -2.25 -14.23 3.39
C TRP A 148 -3.11 -14.22 2.11
N HIS A 149 -3.68 -13.06 1.75
CA HIS A 149 -4.45 -12.90 0.53
C HIS A 149 -3.66 -12.38 -0.68
N GLY A 150 -2.33 -12.21 -0.55
CA GLY A 150 -1.43 -12.01 -1.69
C GLY A 150 -0.66 -10.71 -1.74
N ALA A 151 -0.61 -9.91 -0.66
CA ALA A 151 0.37 -8.84 -0.57
C ALA A 151 1.80 -9.42 -0.56
N ALA A 152 2.70 -8.83 -1.34
CA ALA A 152 4.07 -9.30 -1.51
C ALA A 152 5.06 -8.56 -0.62
N MET A 153 4.73 -7.34 -0.19
CA MET A 153 5.55 -6.55 0.72
C MET A 153 4.66 -5.76 1.68
N LEU A 154 5.10 -5.64 2.93
CA LEU A 154 4.35 -4.99 4.00
C LEU A 154 5.15 -3.79 4.50
N CYS A 155 4.63 -2.57 4.31
CA CYS A 155 5.19 -1.37 4.91
C CYS A 155 4.78 -1.36 6.37
N TYR A 156 5.79 -1.35 7.25
CA TYR A 156 5.55 -1.31 8.68
C TYR A 156 4.84 -0.04 9.14
N VAL A 157 4.17 -0.16 10.29
CA VAL A 157 3.57 0.96 11.02
C VAL A 157 4.15 0.93 12.42
N THR A 158 4.47 2.10 12.95
CA THR A 158 5.09 2.21 14.28
C THR A 158 4.04 2.56 15.35
N PRO A 159 4.34 2.41 16.64
CA PRO A 159 3.49 2.95 17.71
C PRO A 159 3.27 4.48 17.61
N LYS A 160 4.12 5.20 16.87
CA LYS A 160 4.02 6.66 16.70
C LYS A 160 3.24 7.10 15.48
N GLU A 161 2.69 6.16 14.72
CA GLU A 161 1.76 6.50 13.64
C GLU A 161 0.65 7.42 14.19
N HIS A 162 0.27 8.42 13.40
CA HIS A 162 -0.68 9.48 13.76
C HIS A 162 -0.29 10.41 14.93
N LEU A 163 0.83 10.15 15.62
CA LEU A 163 1.21 10.88 16.84
C LEU A 163 2.51 11.68 16.70
N GLY A 164 3.45 11.25 15.85
CA GLY A 164 4.69 11.98 15.62
C GLY A 164 5.78 11.15 14.97
N LEU A 165 7.01 11.68 14.99
CA LEU A 165 8.16 10.96 14.44
C LEU A 165 8.58 9.81 15.37
N PRO A 166 8.81 8.59 14.83
CA PRO A 166 9.23 7.45 15.62
C PRO A 166 10.68 7.63 16.13
N LYS A 167 10.93 7.14 17.34
CA LYS A 167 12.29 6.96 17.88
C LYS A 167 12.77 5.52 17.64
N LYS A 168 14.01 5.25 18.04
CA LYS A 168 14.67 3.94 17.87
C LYS A 168 13.80 2.75 18.31
N ASP A 169 13.16 2.84 19.47
CA ASP A 169 12.35 1.74 20.01
C ASP A 169 11.03 1.57 19.26
N ASP A 170 10.41 2.67 18.81
CA ASP A 170 9.19 2.65 18.00
C ASP A 170 9.46 1.95 16.65
N VAL A 171 10.61 2.23 16.03
CA VAL A 171 11.07 1.56 14.80
C VAL A 171 11.23 0.07 15.04
N LYS A 172 11.93 -0.33 16.12
CA LYS A 172 12.13 -1.75 16.45
C LYS A 172 10.79 -2.47 16.66
N GLN A 173 9.85 -1.86 17.37
CA GLN A 173 8.53 -2.45 17.62
C GLN A 173 7.75 -2.65 16.32
N GLY A 174 7.76 -1.66 15.42
CA GLY A 174 7.16 -1.80 14.09
C GLY A 174 7.79 -2.93 13.29
N CYS A 175 9.12 -3.03 13.25
CA CYS A 175 9.82 -4.09 12.51
C CYS A 175 9.49 -5.49 13.06
N VAL A 176 9.46 -5.64 14.38
CA VAL A 176 9.12 -6.93 15.02
C VAL A 176 7.66 -7.31 14.73
N ALA A 177 6.73 -6.37 14.87
CA ALA A 177 5.31 -6.63 14.57
C ALA A 177 5.11 -7.09 13.13
N TYR A 178 5.78 -6.46 12.17
CA TYR A 178 5.63 -6.82 10.76
C TYR A 178 6.40 -8.08 10.35
N ARG A 179 7.48 -8.41 11.04
CA ARG A 179 8.12 -9.73 10.90
C ARG A 179 7.19 -10.85 11.38
N ILE A 180 6.47 -10.63 12.49
CA ILE A 180 5.46 -11.57 12.98
C ILE A 180 4.32 -11.71 11.95
N ALA A 181 3.83 -10.60 11.40
CA ALA A 181 2.78 -10.61 10.39
C ALA A 181 3.19 -11.40 9.13
N ALA A 182 4.37 -11.12 8.60
CA ALA A 182 4.91 -11.80 7.42
C ALA A 182 5.09 -13.31 7.68
N HIS A 183 5.75 -13.67 8.78
CA HIS A 183 5.96 -15.08 9.17
C HIS A 183 4.64 -15.85 9.34
N SER A 184 3.66 -15.23 10.01
CA SER A 184 2.34 -15.83 10.21
C SER A 184 1.62 -16.07 8.88
N ALA A 185 1.76 -15.14 7.92
CA ALA A 185 1.22 -15.30 6.58
C ALA A 185 1.96 -16.38 5.78
N ASP A 186 3.29 -16.48 5.87
CA ASP A 186 4.09 -17.51 5.21
C ASP A 186 3.71 -18.93 5.68
N ILE A 187 3.40 -19.09 6.97
CA ILE A 187 2.84 -20.33 7.52
C ILE A 187 1.45 -20.61 6.95
N ALA A 188 0.56 -19.60 6.97
CA ALA A 188 -0.81 -19.74 6.48
C ALA A 188 -0.89 -20.02 4.97
N LEU A 189 0.11 -19.56 4.20
CA LEU A 189 0.29 -19.85 2.77
C LEU A 189 0.90 -21.24 2.52
N GLY A 190 1.40 -21.91 3.55
CA GLY A 190 2.05 -23.23 3.44
C GLY A 190 3.39 -23.17 2.69
N ILE A 191 4.14 -22.07 2.81
CA ILE A 191 5.46 -21.95 2.18
C ILE A 191 6.39 -23.04 2.76
N PRO A 192 7.08 -23.84 1.92
CA PRO A 192 7.97 -24.89 2.40
C PRO A 192 9.01 -24.38 3.40
N GLY A 193 9.08 -25.02 4.58
CA GLY A 193 10.02 -24.68 5.64
C GLY A 193 9.66 -23.48 6.51
N SER A 194 8.52 -22.81 6.26
CA SER A 194 8.14 -21.62 7.05
C SER A 194 7.80 -21.94 8.51
N ARG A 195 7.34 -23.16 8.81
CA ARG A 195 7.01 -23.61 10.17
C ARG A 195 8.16 -24.32 10.90
N ASP A 196 9.27 -24.60 10.23
CA ASP A 196 10.36 -25.40 10.81
C ASP A 196 10.92 -24.73 12.09
N GLN A 197 11.05 -23.39 12.08
CA GLN A 197 11.53 -22.63 13.25
C GLN A 197 10.53 -22.64 14.41
N ASP A 198 9.23 -22.65 14.14
CA ASP A 198 8.18 -22.76 15.15
C ASP A 198 8.22 -24.16 15.80
N ASP A 199 8.32 -25.21 14.98
CA ASP A 199 8.36 -26.59 15.42
C ASP A 199 9.65 -26.91 16.20
N GLU A 200 10.80 -26.29 15.87
CA GLU A 200 12.07 -26.43 16.60
C GLU A 200 12.08 -25.74 17.98
N LEU A 201 11.26 -24.69 18.15
CA LEU A 201 11.22 -23.90 19.39
C LEU A 201 10.36 -24.56 20.48
N THR A 202 9.38 -25.38 20.11
CA THR A 202 8.39 -26.01 21.00
C THR A 202 8.79 -27.42 21.42
#